data_AF-A0A395N7H0-F1
#
_entry.id   AF-A0A395N7H0-F1
#
_cell.length_a   1.000
_cell.length_b   1.000
_cell.length_c   1.000
_cell.angle_alpha   90.00
_cell.angle_beta   90.00
_cell.angle_gamma   90.00
#
_symmetry.space_group_name_H-M   'P 1'
#
loop_
_entity.id
_entity.type
_entity.pdbx_description
1 polymer ?
#
loop_
_entity_poly.entity_id
_entity_poly.type
_entity_poly.pdbx_seq_one_letter_code
_entity_poly.pdbx_strand_id
1 'polypeptide(L)'
;MAALFRVKALYEYSSPHEDDLNFPAGQVIAVTDEDDADWYGGEYVDESGAKKAGIFPRNFVEKFEPVAPPRPVRKHKQEPEAAAPAPPPPEASAPDHT
;
A
#
# COMPACT_ATOMS: atom_id res chain seq x y z
N MET A 1 -15.88 -2.70 -6.75
CA MET A 1 -15.26 -1.47 -7.28
C MET A 1 -14.17 -1.85 -8.28
N ALA A 2 -13.84 -0.97 -9.23
CA ALA A 2 -12.70 -1.18 -10.12
C ALA A 2 -11.42 -0.76 -9.40
N ALA A 3 -10.36 -1.58 -9.45
CA ALA A 3 -9.05 -1.18 -8.97
C ALA A 3 -8.48 -0.08 -9.87
N LEU A 4 -7.97 0.99 -9.27
CA LEU A 4 -7.38 2.13 -9.98
C LEU A 4 -6.05 1.71 -10.63
N PHE A 5 -5.18 1.11 -9.82
CA PHE A 5 -3.90 0.57 -10.22
C PHE A 5 -3.48 -0.52 -9.25
N ARG A 6 -2.41 -1.23 -9.59
CA ARG A 6 -1.79 -2.22 -8.72
C ARG A 6 -0.51 -1.65 -8.14
N VAL A 7 -0.18 -2.08 -6.95
CA VAL A 7 1.09 -1.80 -6.29
C VAL A 7 1.71 -3.10 -5.84
N LYS A 8 3.03 -3.14 -5.78
CA LYS A 8 3.78 -4.25 -5.23
C LYS A 8 4.42 -3.81 -3.92
N ALA A 9 4.20 -4.56 -2.86
CA ALA A 9 4.87 -4.37 -1.59
C ALA A 9 6.38 -4.51 -1.77
N LEU A 10 7.14 -3.49 -1.39
CA LEU A 10 8.60 -3.55 -1.34
C LEU A 10 9.05 -4.21 -0.02
N TYR A 11 8.26 -3.99 1.04
CA TYR A 11 8.49 -4.50 2.38
C TYR A 11 7.23 -5.16 2.93
N GLU A 12 7.41 -6.03 3.92
CA GLU A 12 6.29 -6.56 4.69
C GLU A 12 5.72 -5.45 5.57
N TYR A 13 4.39 -5.36 5.60
CA TYR A 13 3.66 -4.46 6.48
C TYR A 13 2.74 -5.28 7.37
N SER A 14 2.86 -5.10 8.68
CA SER A 14 2.02 -5.78 9.66
C SER A 14 1.61 -4.81 10.76
N SER A 15 0.31 -4.64 10.92
CA SER A 15 -0.32 -3.77 11.91
C SER A 15 -1.39 -4.53 12.71
N PRO A 16 -1.60 -4.22 14.00
CA PRO A 16 -2.68 -4.80 14.79
C PRO A 16 -4.05 -4.14 14.57
N HIS A 17 -4.13 -3.04 13.82
CA HIS A 17 -5.38 -2.33 13.58
C HIS A 17 -6.22 -3.03 12.50
N GLU A 18 -7.53 -3.07 12.72
CA GLU A 18 -8.48 -3.70 11.79
C GLU A 18 -8.67 -2.92 10.48
N ASP A 19 -8.37 -1.62 10.50
CA ASP A 19 -8.40 -0.75 9.33
C ASP A 19 -7.15 -0.91 8.44
N ASP A 20 -6.05 -1.43 8.99
CA ASP A 20 -4.78 -1.58 8.29
C ASP A 20 -4.72 -2.88 7.46
N LEU A 21 -4.08 -2.81 6.30
CA LEU A 21 -3.91 -3.95 5.41
C LEU A 21 -2.55 -4.62 5.65
N ASN A 22 -2.50 -5.71 6.43
CA ASN A 22 -1.27 -6.50 6.56
C ASN A 22 -0.93 -7.20 5.24
N PHE A 23 0.33 -7.19 4.80
CA PHE A 23 0.79 -7.95 3.62
C PHE A 23 2.29 -8.29 3.67
N PRO A 24 2.71 -9.40 3.07
CA PRO A 24 4.13 -9.75 2.97
C PRO A 24 4.87 -8.92 1.90
N ALA A 25 6.20 -8.84 2.03
CA ALA A 25 7.04 -8.22 1.00
C ALA A 25 6.85 -8.93 -0.35
N GLY A 26 6.69 -8.16 -1.41
CA GLY A 26 6.43 -8.67 -2.75
C GLY A 26 4.96 -8.93 -3.08
N GLN A 27 4.05 -8.77 -2.12
CA GLN A 27 2.60 -8.91 -2.34
C GLN A 27 2.09 -7.87 -3.33
N VAL A 28 1.26 -8.30 -4.28
CA VAL A 28 0.58 -7.39 -5.20
C VAL A 28 -0.78 -7.02 -4.63
N ILE A 29 -0.98 -5.73 -4.41
CA ILE A 29 -2.19 -5.15 -3.83
C ILE A 29 -2.91 -4.34 -4.92
N ALA A 30 -4.22 -4.49 -5.00
CA ALA A 30 -5.05 -3.70 -5.88
C ALA A 30 -5.49 -2.44 -5.11
N VAL A 31 -5.01 -1.28 -5.53
CA VAL A 31 -5.42 0.00 -4.94
C VAL A 31 -6.81 0.35 -5.44
N THR A 32 -7.74 0.51 -4.51
CA THR A 32 -9.13 0.89 -4.77
C THR A 32 -9.38 2.35 -4.45
N ASP A 33 -8.61 2.94 -3.54
CA ASP A 33 -8.72 4.34 -3.14
C ASP A 33 -7.35 4.98 -2.93
N GLU A 34 -7.20 6.21 -3.42
CA GLU A 34 -6.09 7.10 -3.07
C GLU A 34 -6.65 8.12 -2.08
N ASP A 35 -6.93 7.64 -0.85
CA ASP A 35 -7.64 8.39 0.20
C ASP A 35 -6.90 9.71 0.50
N ASP A 36 -5.55 9.66 0.55
CA ASP A 36 -4.69 10.82 0.87
C ASP A 36 -3.28 10.78 0.25
N ALA A 37 -2.48 11.80 0.54
CA ALA A 37 -1.08 11.93 0.11
C ALA A 37 -0.12 10.89 0.75
N ASP A 38 -0.52 10.28 1.87
CA ASP A 38 0.34 9.41 2.69
C ASP A 38 -0.11 7.93 2.70
N TRP A 39 -1.39 7.65 2.47
CA TRP A 39 -2.00 6.32 2.61
C TRP A 39 -2.76 5.89 1.36
N TYR A 40 -2.68 4.60 1.03
CA TYR A 40 -3.48 3.97 -0.01
C TYR A 40 -4.49 3.00 0.60
N GLY A 41 -5.73 3.08 0.13
CA GLY A 41 -6.76 2.09 0.39
C GLY A 41 -6.68 1.02 -0.68
N GLY A 42 -6.49 -0.23 -0.28
CA GLY A 42 -6.42 -1.32 -1.24
C GLY A 42 -6.83 -2.65 -0.67
N GLU A 43 -6.87 -3.62 -1.58
CA GLU A 43 -7.28 -4.98 -1.28
C GLU A 43 -6.39 -5.98 -2.00
N TYR A 44 -6.15 -7.13 -1.37
CA TYR A 44 -5.50 -8.26 -1.99
C TYR A 44 -6.15 -9.57 -1.54
N VAL A 45 -5.87 -10.65 -2.26
CA VAL A 45 -6.30 -12.00 -1.88
C VAL A 45 -5.07 -12.73 -1.37
N ASP A 46 -5.14 -13.15 -0.11
CA ASP A 46 -4.09 -13.90 0.57
C ASP A 46 -4.01 -15.35 0.03
N GLU A 47 -2.93 -16.08 0.36
CA GLU A 47 -2.73 -17.47 -0.06
C GLU A 47 -3.88 -18.40 0.39
N SER A 48 -4.55 -18.05 1.49
CA SER A 48 -5.74 -18.76 1.97
C SER A 48 -7.00 -18.53 1.12
N GLY A 49 -6.94 -17.66 0.10
CA GLY A 49 -8.10 -17.23 -0.69
C GLY A 49 -8.97 -16.19 0.02
N ALA A 50 -8.56 -15.72 1.20
CA ALA A 50 -9.26 -14.68 1.93
C ALA A 50 -8.94 -13.30 1.34
N LYS A 51 -9.97 -12.52 1.01
CA LYS A 51 -9.81 -11.13 0.63
C LYS A 51 -9.49 -10.30 1.87
N LYS A 52 -8.38 -9.57 1.81
CA LYS A 52 -7.95 -8.57 2.79
C LYS A 52 -8.12 -7.20 2.17
N ALA A 53 -8.68 -6.26 2.92
CA ALA A 53 -8.87 -4.89 2.50
C ALA A 53 -8.54 -3.99 3.69
N GLY A 54 -7.95 -2.83 3.42
CA GLY A 54 -7.53 -1.89 4.44
C GLY A 54 -6.65 -0.80 3.85
N ILE A 55 -6.16 0.07 4.73
CA ILE A 55 -5.23 1.14 4.39
C ILE A 55 -3.79 0.72 4.64
N PHE A 56 -2.86 1.30 3.90
CA PHE A 56 -1.44 1.07 4.11
C PHE A 56 -0.61 2.26 3.62
N PRO A 57 0.57 2.50 4.21
CA PRO A 57 1.43 3.59 3.80
C PRO A 57 1.93 3.36 2.37
N ARG A 58 1.74 4.36 1.51
CA ARG A 58 2.20 4.27 0.11
C ARG A 58 3.71 4.09 -0.02
N ASN A 59 4.46 4.46 1.01
CA ASN A 59 5.92 4.35 1.07
C ASN A 59 6.43 2.90 1.17
N PHE A 60 5.57 1.95 1.53
CA PHE A 60 5.92 0.53 1.63
C PHE A 60 5.67 -0.24 0.32
N VAL A 61 5.10 0.44 -0.68
CA VAL A 61 4.69 -0.17 -1.95
C VAL A 61 5.22 0.64 -3.13
N GLU A 62 5.37 -0.03 -4.26
CA GLU A 62 5.73 0.59 -5.54
C GLU A 62 4.60 0.40 -6.55
N LYS A 63 4.31 1.40 -7.39
CA LYS A 63 3.31 1.26 -8.44
C LYS A 63 3.70 0.12 -9.40
N PHE A 64 2.88 -0.91 -9.43
CA PHE A 64 3.02 -2.06 -10.31
C PHE A 64 2.10 -1.84 -11.50
N GLU A 65 2.64 -1.24 -12.56
CA GLU A 65 1.93 -1.10 -13.83
C GLU A 65 2.08 -2.39 -14.64
N PRO A 66 1.05 -3.26 -14.75
CA PRO A 66 1.04 -4.23 -15.83
C PRO A 66 0.93 -3.42 -17.12
N VAL A 67 1.95 -3.48 -17.97
CA VAL A 67 2.06 -2.67 -19.19
C VAL A 67 0.76 -2.76 -20.02
N ALA A 68 -0.14 -1.81 -19.82
CA ALA A 68 -1.26 -1.61 -20.70
C ALA A 68 -0.77 -0.69 -21.83
N PRO A 69 -1.15 -0.94 -23.10
CA PRO A 69 -0.67 -0.14 -24.22
C PRO A 69 -0.97 1.35 -23.98
N PRO A 70 -0.06 2.24 -24.41
CA PRO A 70 0.08 3.58 -23.87
C PRO A 70 -1.17 4.41 -24.15
N ARG A 71 -1.83 4.90 -23.09
CA ARG A 71 -2.73 6.06 -23.21
C ARG A 71 -1.95 7.32 -22.87
N PRO A 72 -2.07 8.39 -23.68
CA PRO A 72 -1.15 9.51 -23.62
C PRO A 72 -1.34 10.35 -22.35
N VAL A 73 -0.28 10.37 -21.54
CA VAL A 73 0.28 11.47 -20.72
C VAL A 73 -0.69 12.47 -20.07
N ARG A 74 -0.84 12.36 -18.74
CA ARG A 74 -0.83 13.55 -17.87
C ARG A 74 0.33 13.45 -16.90
N LYS A 75 1.23 14.41 -17.05
CA LYS A 75 2.42 14.62 -16.22
C LYS A 75 1.97 14.94 -14.80
N HIS A 76 2.23 14.06 -13.85
CA HIS A 76 2.52 14.47 -12.48
C HIS A 76 3.91 13.98 -12.13
N LYS A 77 4.73 14.96 -11.76
CA LYS A 77 6.13 14.88 -11.41
C LYS A 77 6.31 13.89 -10.25
N GLN A 78 6.68 12.65 -10.56
CA GLN A 78 7.22 11.73 -9.55
C GLN A 78 8.65 12.18 -9.29
N GLU A 79 8.82 12.99 -8.26
CA GLU A 79 10.13 13.33 -7.73
C GLU A 79 10.68 12.10 -6.99
N PRO A 80 11.89 11.65 -7.31
CA PRO A 80 12.57 10.56 -6.63
C PRO A 80 13.29 11.13 -5.40
N GLU A 81 12.75 10.92 -4.21
CA GLU A 81 13.37 11.34 -2.96
C GLU A 81 12.78 10.47 -1.85
N ALA A 82 13.50 9.83 -0.95
CA ALA A 82 14.90 9.52 -0.79
C ALA A 82 14.92 8.28 0.12
N ALA A 83 16.06 7.59 0.18
CA ALA A 83 16.30 6.52 1.12
C ALA A 83 15.87 6.92 2.55
N ALA A 84 14.79 6.34 3.07
CA ALA A 84 14.52 6.29 4.49
C ALA A 84 15.10 4.97 5.03
N PRO A 85 15.89 4.99 6.12
CA PRO A 85 16.23 3.74 6.79
C PRO A 85 14.92 3.09 7.24
N ALA A 86 14.82 1.76 7.19
CA ALA A 86 13.66 1.04 7.70
C ALA A 86 13.24 1.65 9.04
N PRO A 87 12.01 2.17 9.20
CA PRO A 87 11.56 2.51 10.54
C PRO A 87 11.65 1.22 11.36
N PRO A 88 12.14 1.26 12.62
CA PRO A 88 11.85 0.14 13.51
C PRO A 88 10.33 -0.06 13.49
N PRO A 89 9.82 -1.30 13.62
CA PRO A 89 8.37 -1.50 13.76
C PRO A 89 7.87 -0.50 14.81
N PRO A 90 6.79 0.25 14.57
CA PRO A 90 6.24 1.08 15.62
C PRO A 90 5.86 0.11 16.73
N GLU A 91 6.62 0.15 17.82
CA GLU A 91 6.18 -0.37 19.09
C GLU A 91 4.78 0.20 19.27
N ALA A 92 3.78 -0.69 19.27
CA ALA A 92 2.37 -0.35 19.27
C ALA A 92 2.06 0.53 20.48
N SER A 93 2.28 1.84 20.35
CA SER A 93 1.78 2.85 21.25
C SER A 93 0.34 3.08 20.85
N ALA A 94 -0.50 2.10 21.15
CA ALA A 94 -1.91 2.36 21.34
C ALA A 94 -1.99 3.33 22.53
N PRO A 95 -2.48 4.57 22.36
CA PRO A 95 -2.77 5.39 23.52
C PRO A 95 -3.94 4.72 24.26
N ASP A 96 -3.66 4.27 25.48
CA ASP A 96 -4.65 3.98 26.50
C ASP A 96 -5.56 5.21 26.63
N HIS A 97 -6.79 5.11 26.13
CA HIS A 97 -7.79 6.16 26.27
C HIS A 97 -8.80 5.77 27.36
N THR A 98 -8.35 6.03 28.60
CA THR A 98 -9.08 6.29 29.85
C THR A 98 -10.02 5.25 30.45
#